data_AF-A0A8J7X8E4-F1
#
_entry.id   AF-A0A8J7X8E4-F1
#
_cell.length_a   1.000
_cell.length_b   1.000
_cell.length_c   1.000
_cell.angle_alpha   90.00
_cell.angle_beta   90.00
_cell.angle_gamma   90.00
#
_symmetry.space_group_name_H-M   'P 1'
#
loop_
_entity.id
_entity.type
_entity.pdbx_description
1 polymer ?
#
loop_
_entity_poly.entity_id
_entity_poly.type
_entity_poly.pdbx_seq_one_letter_code
_entity_poly.pdbx_strand_id
1 'polypeptide(L)'
;MAEEEKSSKLVTIASVVAVVLVVLFALAKFTPKPTTEEIKYGVKIVSEFPLEEMKYRQYLALSNDTNMAPELTCKFELSGTSTLDPQGYRVDIEEGDYGVYLGVKEAKIKGKTNQEILNACHAFACLKDNINCDVFQNIDEFFNNAKSMSIILDESVADAGGRGYAEIVGALSYLQTKRVDLDKNGVVEQSEVDVNEFFIYPFTMKDGICTPQPYNTIIQNWSRRNETVDCGKIAPAIFMKYSNETQLKVYGSRLVLEGGDEQLHTEAIIVRDIIAPEWIRRIYGYN
;
A
#
# COMPACT_ATOMS: atom_id res chain seq x y z
N MET A 1 10.61 41.22 -62.72
CA MET A 1 9.65 40.13 -62.97
C MET A 1 10.19 38.73 -62.68
N ALA A 2 11.41 38.34 -63.10
CA ALA A 2 11.94 37.00 -62.81
C ALA A 2 12.42 36.77 -61.35
N GLU A 3 12.82 37.82 -60.62
CA GLU A 3 13.26 37.70 -59.21
C GLU A 3 12.10 37.60 -58.21
N GLU A 4 10.99 38.31 -58.43
CA GLU A 4 9.81 38.24 -57.55
C GLU A 4 9.14 36.87 -57.59
N GLU A 5 9.09 36.22 -58.76
CA GLU A 5 8.50 34.89 -58.91
C GLU A 5 9.34 33.81 -58.18
N LYS A 6 10.66 34.02 -58.10
CA LYS A 6 11.59 33.11 -57.42
C LYS A 6 11.50 33.24 -55.89
N SER A 7 11.34 34.48 -55.40
CA SER A 7 11.13 34.78 -53.98
C SER A 7 9.79 34.23 -53.47
N SER A 8 8.71 34.44 -54.24
CA SER A 8 7.37 33.91 -53.92
C SER A 8 7.38 32.38 -53.76
N LYS A 9 7.98 31.64 -54.70
CA LYS A 9 8.09 30.18 -54.63
C LYS A 9 8.90 29.70 -53.43
N LEU A 10 9.95 30.42 -53.04
CA LEU A 10 10.77 30.08 -51.88
C LEU A 10 9.98 30.21 -50.57
N VAL A 11 9.19 31.29 -50.44
CA VAL A 11 8.34 31.53 -49.27
C VAL A 11 7.24 30.48 -49.16
N THR A 12 6.63 30.07 -50.28
CA THR A 12 5.61 29.00 -50.29
C THR A 12 6.20 27.64 -49.90
N ILE A 13 7.40 27.30 -50.38
CA ILE A 13 8.07 26.04 -50.02
C ILE A 13 8.42 26.03 -48.53
N ALA A 14 8.96 27.12 -47.99
CA ALA A 14 9.33 27.22 -46.58
C ALA A 14 8.11 27.09 -45.64
N SER A 15 6.97 27.69 -46.01
CA SER A 15 5.74 27.60 -45.24
C SER A 15 5.11 26.20 -45.28
N VAL A 16 5.15 25.51 -46.43
CA VAL A 16 4.72 24.10 -46.52
C VAL A 16 5.61 23.20 -45.67
N VAL A 17 6.93 23.38 -45.70
CA VAL A 17 7.87 22.60 -44.87
C VAL A 17 7.64 22.83 -43.39
N ALA A 18 7.39 24.08 -42.96
CA ALA A 18 7.10 24.41 -41.57
C ALA A 18 5.79 23.75 -41.09
N VAL A 19 4.72 23.77 -41.90
CA VAL A 19 3.45 23.10 -41.58
C VAL A 19 3.64 21.59 -41.49
N VAL A 20 4.37 20.99 -42.44
CA VAL A 20 4.66 19.54 -42.42
C VAL A 20 5.48 19.17 -41.18
N LEU A 21 6.46 19.98 -40.78
CA LEU A 21 7.24 19.75 -39.56
C LEU A 21 6.38 19.86 -38.30
N VAL A 22 5.48 20.86 -38.21
CA VAL A 22 4.55 20.99 -37.08
C VAL A 22 3.60 19.79 -37.00
N VAL A 23 3.06 19.35 -38.15
CA VAL A 23 2.18 18.18 -38.23
C VAL A 23 2.93 16.90 -37.88
N LEU A 24 4.16 16.70 -38.36
CA LEU A 24 5.00 15.56 -38.00
C LEU A 24 5.39 15.57 -36.52
N PHE A 25 5.67 16.73 -35.93
CA PHE A 25 5.97 16.86 -34.50
C PHE A 25 4.72 16.61 -33.63
N ALA A 26 3.55 17.05 -34.09
CA ALA A 26 2.27 16.73 -33.47
C ALA A 26 1.96 15.23 -33.58
N LEU A 27 2.14 14.62 -34.75
CA LEU A 27 1.95 13.18 -34.99
C LEU A 27 2.93 12.31 -34.20
N ALA A 28 4.18 12.74 -34.04
CA ALA A 28 5.16 12.05 -33.19
C ALA A 28 4.84 12.13 -31.69
N LYS A 29 4.10 13.16 -31.25
CA LYS A 29 3.49 13.19 -29.91
C LYS A 29 2.18 12.38 -29.83
N PHE A 30 1.57 12.05 -30.97
CA PHE A 30 0.31 11.31 -31.10
C PHE A 30 0.51 9.82 -31.45
N THR A 31 1.72 9.27 -31.36
CA THR A 31 1.86 7.82 -31.27
C THR A 31 1.21 7.37 -29.97
N PRO A 32 0.09 6.61 -30.00
CA PRO A 32 -0.51 6.11 -28.78
C PRO A 32 0.57 5.32 -28.03
N LYS A 33 0.94 5.78 -26.83
CA LYS A 33 1.80 4.99 -25.95
C LYS A 33 1.10 3.63 -25.79
N PRO A 34 1.81 2.51 -25.98
CA PRO A 34 1.17 1.20 -25.89
C PRO A 34 0.58 1.02 -24.49
N THR A 35 -0.69 0.63 -24.44
CA THR A 35 -1.32 0.20 -23.20
C THR A 35 -0.53 -0.99 -22.66
N THR A 36 -0.03 -0.88 -21.44
CA THR A 36 0.65 -1.98 -20.75
C THR A 36 -0.42 -2.78 -20.02
N GLU A 37 -0.44 -4.09 -20.21
CA GLU A 37 -1.27 -5.01 -19.43
C GLU A 37 -0.37 -6.07 -18.81
N GLU A 38 -0.38 -6.17 -17.47
CA GLU A 38 0.37 -7.17 -16.72
C GLU A 38 -0.40 -7.64 -15.49
N ILE A 39 0.01 -8.77 -14.92
CA ILE A 39 -0.46 -9.22 -13.61
C ILE A 39 0.67 -8.94 -12.61
N LYS A 40 0.40 -8.08 -11.63
CA LYS A 40 1.34 -7.72 -10.57
C LYS A 40 0.67 -7.88 -9.22
N TYR A 41 1.35 -8.48 -8.25
CA TYR A 41 0.82 -8.72 -6.89
C TYR A 41 -0.46 -9.59 -6.88
N GLY A 42 -0.68 -10.39 -7.93
CA GLY A 42 -1.91 -11.17 -8.14
C GLY A 42 -3.08 -10.36 -8.73
N VAL A 43 -2.86 -9.10 -9.11
CA VAL A 43 -3.88 -8.16 -9.62
C VAL A 43 -3.60 -7.81 -11.08
N LYS A 44 -4.63 -7.74 -11.92
CA LYS A 44 -4.51 -7.23 -13.28
C LYS A 44 -4.29 -5.72 -13.25
N ILE A 45 -3.22 -5.25 -13.90
CA ILE A 45 -2.87 -3.84 -14.06
C ILE A 45 -2.95 -3.50 -15.55
N VAL A 46 -3.73 -2.49 -15.90
CA VAL A 46 -3.84 -1.93 -17.26
C VAL A 46 -3.45 -0.47 -17.21
N SER A 47 -2.48 -0.03 -17.99
CA SER A 47 -1.96 1.34 -17.92
C SER A 47 -1.77 2.00 -19.29
N GLU A 48 -2.20 3.25 -19.42
CA GLU A 48 -1.99 4.09 -20.61
C GLU A 48 -0.59 4.74 -20.65
N PHE A 49 0.21 4.57 -19.59
CA PHE A 49 1.55 5.12 -19.45
C PHE A 49 2.49 4.13 -18.73
N PRO A 50 3.83 4.29 -18.84
CA PRO A 50 4.80 3.44 -18.14
C PRO A 50 4.56 3.43 -16.63
N LEU A 51 4.52 2.25 -16.00
CA LEU A 51 4.17 2.12 -14.59
C LEU A 51 5.14 2.85 -13.66
N GLU A 52 6.39 3.05 -14.09
CA GLU A 52 7.39 3.82 -13.35
C GLU A 52 7.02 5.29 -13.19
N GLU A 53 6.11 5.82 -14.01
CA GLU A 53 5.59 7.18 -13.87
C GLU A 53 4.55 7.30 -12.73
N MET A 54 4.06 6.20 -12.15
CA MET A 54 3.10 6.23 -11.02
C MET A 54 3.65 6.95 -9.79
N LYS A 55 4.95 6.86 -9.53
CA LYS A 55 5.61 7.52 -8.40
C LYS A 55 5.46 9.04 -8.38
N TYR A 56 5.14 9.64 -9.53
CA TYR A 56 4.91 11.09 -9.66
C TYR A 56 3.47 11.51 -9.34
N ARG A 57 2.57 10.57 -9.03
CA ARG A 57 1.14 10.81 -8.76
C ARG A 57 0.85 10.74 -7.27
N GLN A 58 1.56 11.54 -6.48
CA GLN A 58 1.46 11.57 -5.02
C GLN A 58 0.25 12.36 -4.50
N TYR A 59 -0.26 13.28 -5.31
CA TYR A 59 -1.46 14.06 -5.01
C TYR A 59 -2.68 13.35 -5.58
N LEU A 60 -3.59 12.93 -4.71
CA LEU A 60 -4.78 12.17 -5.10
C LEU A 60 -6.06 12.97 -4.86
N ALA A 61 -6.95 12.90 -5.84
CA ALA A 61 -8.35 13.31 -5.70
C ALA A 61 -9.19 12.04 -5.56
N LEU A 62 -9.68 11.76 -4.35
CA LEU A 62 -10.57 10.62 -4.09
C LEU A 62 -12.01 11.05 -4.39
N SER A 63 -12.73 10.31 -5.24
CA SER A 63 -14.10 10.66 -5.59
C SER A 63 -15.12 10.33 -4.47
N ASN A 64 -16.25 11.05 -4.49
CA ASN A 64 -17.29 10.96 -3.47
C ASN A 64 -18.07 9.64 -3.50
N ASP A 65 -18.62 9.31 -2.32
CA ASP A 65 -19.04 7.98 -1.87
C ASP A 65 -19.95 7.18 -2.77
N THR A 66 -19.52 5.93 -2.89
CA THR A 66 -20.39 4.77 -2.84
C THR A 66 -20.40 4.24 -1.38
N ASN A 67 -21.54 3.74 -0.87
CA ASN A 67 -21.69 3.26 0.51
C ASN A 67 -21.00 1.90 0.77
N MET A 68 -19.94 1.57 0.02
CA MET A 68 -19.26 0.28 0.09
C MET A 68 -18.17 0.28 1.16
N ALA A 69 -18.27 -0.65 2.09
CA ALA A 69 -17.28 -0.90 3.13
C ALA A 69 -15.82 -1.04 2.59
N PRO A 70 -15.53 -1.82 1.52
CA PRO A 70 -14.16 -1.93 0.99
C PRO A 70 -13.66 -0.62 0.35
N GLU A 71 -14.55 0.18 -0.24
CA GLU A 71 -14.18 1.48 -0.79
C GLU A 71 -13.72 2.43 0.31
N LEU A 72 -14.48 2.52 1.39
CA LEU A 72 -14.11 3.39 2.51
C LEU A 72 -12.76 2.98 3.12
N THR A 73 -12.52 1.67 3.22
CA THR A 73 -11.23 1.13 3.69
C THR A 73 -10.10 1.54 2.74
N CYS A 74 -10.29 1.34 1.43
CA CYS A 74 -9.33 1.78 0.42
C CYS A 74 -9.09 3.29 0.45
N LYS A 75 -10.13 4.11 0.65
CA LYS A 75 -9.99 5.56 0.82
C LYS A 75 -9.15 5.90 2.06
N PHE A 76 -9.35 5.22 3.18
CA PHE A 76 -8.51 5.39 4.36
C PHE A 76 -7.05 5.04 4.07
N GLU A 77 -6.78 3.91 3.42
CA GLU A 77 -5.44 3.52 2.96
C GLU A 77 -4.78 4.61 2.10
N LEU A 78 -5.45 5.05 1.04
CA LEU A 78 -4.91 6.04 0.12
C LEU A 78 -4.74 7.41 0.79
N SER A 79 -5.63 7.78 1.71
CA SER A 79 -5.50 9.03 2.48
C SER A 79 -4.35 9.00 3.49
N GLY A 80 -4.03 7.82 4.03
CA GLY A 80 -2.90 7.64 4.97
C GLY A 80 -1.54 7.61 4.26
N THR A 81 -1.52 7.29 2.97
CA THR A 81 -0.29 7.09 2.18
C THR A 81 -0.07 8.16 1.11
N SER A 82 -0.97 9.13 0.97
CA SER A 82 -0.92 10.13 -0.11
C SER A 82 -1.32 11.51 0.37
N THR A 83 -0.94 12.55 -0.39
CA THR A 83 -1.43 13.90 -0.14
C THR A 83 -2.77 14.09 -0.86
N LEU A 84 -3.81 14.46 -0.12
CA LEU A 84 -5.13 14.71 -0.72
C LEU A 84 -5.19 16.10 -1.35
N ASP A 85 -5.54 16.17 -2.63
CA ASP A 85 -5.74 17.40 -3.39
C ASP A 85 -6.94 17.22 -4.34
N PRO A 86 -7.98 18.08 -4.27
CA PRO A 86 -9.10 18.04 -5.20
C PRO A 86 -8.72 18.16 -6.69
N GLN A 87 -7.54 18.69 -7.00
CA GLN A 87 -6.97 18.81 -8.35
C GLN A 87 -5.95 17.70 -8.68
N GLY A 88 -5.73 16.77 -7.74
CA GLY A 88 -4.81 15.66 -7.88
C GLY A 88 -5.25 14.61 -8.91
N TYR A 89 -4.46 13.55 -9.01
CA TYR A 89 -4.78 12.40 -9.85
C TYR A 89 -6.03 11.72 -9.30
N ARG A 90 -7.08 11.62 -10.14
CA ARG A 90 -8.37 11.12 -9.66
C ARG A 90 -8.31 9.62 -9.44
N VAL A 91 -8.81 9.14 -8.32
CA VAL A 91 -8.93 7.70 -8.05
C VAL A 91 -10.40 7.40 -7.80
N ASP A 92 -10.97 6.59 -8.69
CA ASP A 92 -12.33 6.10 -8.62
C ASP A 92 -12.31 4.62 -8.19
N ILE A 93 -13.19 4.25 -7.26
CA ILE A 93 -13.33 2.87 -6.77
C ILE A 93 -14.74 2.42 -7.13
N GLU A 94 -14.86 1.35 -7.91
CA GLU A 94 -16.15 0.91 -8.43
C GLU A 94 -16.24 -0.61 -8.60
N GLU A 95 -17.46 -1.15 -8.62
CA GLU A 95 -17.66 -2.54 -8.99
C GLU A 95 -17.27 -2.77 -10.46
N GLY A 96 -16.61 -3.90 -10.77
CA GLY A 96 -16.24 -4.22 -12.13
C GLY A 96 -15.26 -5.37 -12.25
N ASP A 97 -14.58 -5.45 -13.39
CA ASP A 97 -13.54 -6.45 -13.61
C ASP A 97 -12.37 -6.20 -12.66
N TYR A 98 -11.93 -7.26 -11.97
CA TYR A 98 -10.89 -7.18 -10.95
C TYR A 98 -9.57 -6.64 -11.53
N GLY A 99 -9.13 -5.47 -11.03
CA GLY A 99 -7.88 -4.87 -11.45
C GLY A 99 -7.72 -3.39 -11.10
N VAL A 100 -6.57 -2.86 -11.50
CA VAL A 100 -6.22 -1.43 -11.46
C VAL A 100 -6.06 -0.93 -12.89
N TYR A 101 -6.80 0.12 -13.23
CA TYR A 101 -6.84 0.70 -14.58
C TYR A 101 -6.32 2.13 -14.50
N LEU A 102 -5.13 2.38 -15.02
CA LEU A 102 -4.39 3.63 -14.91
C LEU A 102 -4.52 4.42 -16.22
N GLY A 103 -5.42 5.40 -16.24
CA GLY A 103 -5.53 6.38 -17.32
C GLY A 103 -4.64 7.58 -17.09
N VAL A 104 -4.41 8.41 -18.11
CA VAL A 104 -3.49 9.56 -17.99
C VAL A 104 -3.87 10.53 -16.84
N LYS A 105 -5.16 10.69 -16.53
CA LYS A 105 -5.69 11.64 -15.53
C LYS A 105 -6.42 10.99 -14.35
N GLU A 106 -6.79 9.73 -14.47
CA GLU A 106 -7.57 9.01 -13.47
C GLU A 106 -7.12 7.56 -13.37
N ALA A 107 -7.24 6.98 -12.18
CA ALA A 107 -7.18 5.55 -11.96
C ALA A 107 -8.56 5.02 -11.57
N LYS A 108 -8.84 3.78 -11.96
CA LYS A 108 -10.00 3.01 -11.49
C LYS A 108 -9.52 1.76 -10.77
N ILE A 109 -9.94 1.61 -9.53
CA ILE A 109 -9.74 0.42 -8.71
C ILE A 109 -11.05 -0.38 -8.75
N LYS A 110 -10.97 -1.63 -9.20
CA LYS A 110 -12.17 -2.43 -9.49
C LYS A 110 -12.11 -3.83 -8.91
N GLY A 111 -13.29 -4.35 -8.57
CA GLY A 111 -13.52 -5.73 -8.14
C GLY A 111 -15.01 -6.02 -8.00
N LYS A 112 -15.39 -7.30 -7.90
CA LYS A 112 -16.76 -7.76 -7.64
C LYS A 112 -16.98 -8.15 -6.18
N THR A 113 -15.90 -8.41 -5.45
CA THR A 113 -15.93 -8.74 -4.02
C THR A 113 -15.15 -7.71 -3.21
N ASN A 114 -15.43 -7.64 -1.90
CA ASN A 114 -14.68 -6.78 -0.98
C ASN A 114 -13.17 -7.07 -1.06
N GLN A 115 -12.78 -8.35 -1.12
CA GLN A 115 -11.37 -8.75 -1.18
C GLN A 115 -10.71 -8.30 -2.48
N GLU A 116 -11.40 -8.42 -3.62
CA GLU A 116 -10.87 -7.98 -4.91
C GLU A 116 -10.65 -6.46 -4.93
N ILE A 117 -11.59 -5.68 -4.40
CA ILE A 117 -11.44 -4.22 -4.31
C ILE A 117 -10.25 -3.85 -3.42
N LEU A 118 -10.13 -4.47 -2.23
CA LEU A 118 -9.01 -4.22 -1.32
C LEU A 118 -7.67 -4.65 -1.91
N ASN A 119 -7.57 -5.84 -2.50
CA ASN A 119 -6.36 -6.29 -3.17
C ASN A 119 -5.96 -5.34 -4.32
N ALA A 120 -6.93 -4.84 -5.10
CA ALA A 120 -6.65 -3.86 -6.14
C ALA A 120 -6.20 -2.51 -5.55
N CYS A 121 -6.73 -2.12 -4.39
CA CYS A 121 -6.28 -0.94 -3.66
C CYS A 121 -4.83 -1.07 -3.19
N HIS A 122 -4.49 -2.19 -2.53
CA HIS A 122 -3.14 -2.49 -2.10
C HIS A 122 -2.17 -2.51 -3.28
N ALA A 123 -2.56 -3.12 -4.41
CA ALA A 123 -1.75 -3.09 -5.62
C ALA A 123 -1.51 -1.66 -6.14
N PHE A 124 -2.53 -0.80 -6.09
CA PHE A 124 -2.39 0.61 -6.45
C PHE A 124 -1.42 1.33 -5.51
N ALA A 125 -1.53 1.13 -4.19
CA ALA A 125 -0.60 1.71 -3.21
C ALA A 125 0.85 1.24 -3.45
N CYS A 126 1.06 -0.07 -3.67
CA CYS A 126 2.37 -0.63 -4.02
C CYS A 126 2.95 0.00 -5.30
N LEU A 127 2.14 0.21 -6.33
CA LEU A 127 2.59 0.87 -7.57
C LEU A 127 2.94 2.34 -7.36
N LYS A 128 2.09 3.08 -6.63
CA LYS A 128 2.28 4.51 -6.34
C LYS A 128 3.59 4.76 -5.59
N ASP A 129 3.89 3.94 -4.59
CA ASP A 129 5.07 4.13 -3.73
C ASP A 129 6.27 3.29 -4.15
N ASN A 130 6.19 2.65 -5.32
CA ASN A 130 7.24 1.82 -5.91
C ASN A 130 7.72 0.72 -4.93
N ILE A 131 6.76 0.03 -4.32
CA ILE A 131 7.01 -1.10 -3.41
C ILE A 131 6.82 -2.39 -4.18
N ASN A 132 7.78 -3.31 -4.07
CA ASN A 132 7.64 -4.65 -4.57
C ASN A 132 6.89 -5.53 -3.55
N CYS A 133 5.56 -5.52 -3.65
CA CYS A 133 4.69 -6.30 -2.78
C CYS A 133 4.63 -7.79 -3.19
N ASP A 134 4.32 -8.64 -2.21
CA ASP A 134 3.94 -10.02 -2.43
C ASP A 134 2.51 -10.11 -2.98
N VAL A 135 2.08 -11.34 -3.30
CA VAL A 135 0.66 -11.64 -3.45
C VAL A 135 0.01 -11.51 -2.08
N PHE A 136 -1.02 -10.67 -1.97
CA PHE A 136 -1.66 -10.34 -0.68
C PHE A 136 -2.27 -11.55 0.04
N GLN A 137 -2.66 -12.59 -0.70
CA GLN A 137 -3.09 -13.87 -0.11
C GLN A 137 -2.00 -14.53 0.75
N ASN A 138 -0.73 -14.43 0.36
CA ASN A 138 0.38 -14.99 1.15
C ASN A 138 0.49 -14.29 2.51
N ILE A 139 0.20 -12.97 2.54
CA ILE A 139 0.21 -12.17 3.75
C ILE A 139 -0.95 -12.57 4.66
N ASP A 140 -2.17 -12.69 4.12
CA ASP A 140 -3.33 -13.18 4.87
C ASP A 140 -3.10 -14.57 5.48
N GLU A 141 -2.60 -15.52 4.68
CA GLU A 141 -2.27 -16.88 5.14
C GLU A 141 -1.19 -16.90 6.23
N PHE A 142 -0.20 -15.99 6.17
CA PHE A 142 0.82 -15.84 7.21
C PHE A 142 0.19 -15.51 8.58
N PHE A 143 -0.82 -14.64 8.63
CA PHE A 143 -1.48 -14.26 9.89
C PHE A 143 -2.48 -15.30 10.40
N ASN A 144 -3.20 -15.97 9.49
CA ASN A 144 -4.18 -16.99 9.85
C ASN A 144 -3.54 -18.23 10.51
N ASN A 145 -2.28 -18.52 10.21
CA ASN A 145 -1.54 -19.64 10.79
C ASN A 145 -0.79 -19.31 12.09
N ALA A 146 -0.77 -18.03 12.51
CA ALA A 146 0.04 -17.58 13.63
C ALA A 146 -0.74 -17.61 14.96
N LYS A 147 -0.22 -18.38 15.94
CA LYS A 147 -0.66 -18.37 17.34
C LYS A 147 -0.02 -17.27 18.18
N SER A 148 1.05 -16.66 17.68
CA SER A 148 1.62 -15.46 18.27
C SER A 148 2.30 -14.69 17.16
N MET A 149 2.61 -13.43 17.39
CA MET A 149 3.30 -12.60 16.43
C MET A 149 4.37 -11.79 17.13
N SER A 150 5.62 -11.99 16.72
CA SER A 150 6.66 -11.04 17.08
C SER A 150 6.65 -9.88 16.09
N ILE A 151 6.82 -8.65 16.56
CA ILE A 151 7.00 -7.48 15.69
C ILE A 151 8.35 -6.86 15.99
N ILE A 152 9.17 -6.67 14.96
CA ILE A 152 10.57 -6.29 15.09
C ILE A 152 10.77 -4.99 14.33
N LEU A 153 11.10 -3.93 15.05
CA LEU A 153 11.40 -2.61 14.49
C LEU A 153 12.92 -2.38 14.50
N ASP A 154 13.52 -2.17 13.33
CA ASP A 154 14.90 -1.70 13.23
C ASP A 154 15.04 -0.32 13.87
N GLU A 155 16.06 -0.12 14.72
CA GLU A 155 16.32 1.15 15.40
C GLU A 155 16.59 2.33 14.44
N SER A 156 16.94 2.02 13.19
CA SER A 156 17.21 3.00 12.14
C SER A 156 15.93 3.57 11.52
N VAL A 157 14.78 2.97 11.80
CA VAL A 157 13.47 3.46 11.33
C VAL A 157 13.06 4.67 12.18
N ALA A 158 12.71 5.75 11.49
CA ALA A 158 12.39 7.05 12.09
C ALA A 158 10.88 7.34 12.03
N ASP A 159 10.51 8.58 11.74
CA ASP A 159 9.17 9.13 12.00
C ASP A 159 8.03 8.37 11.32
N ALA A 160 8.03 8.29 9.98
CA ALA A 160 6.92 7.69 9.23
C ALA A 160 6.87 6.17 9.39
N GLY A 161 8.04 5.50 9.36
CA GLY A 161 8.10 4.07 9.60
C GLY A 161 7.70 3.69 11.04
N GLY A 162 8.02 4.54 12.03
CA GLY A 162 7.57 4.39 13.41
C GLY A 162 6.05 4.54 13.57
N ARG A 163 5.40 5.43 12.79
CA ARG A 163 3.93 5.47 12.70
C ARG A 163 3.39 4.18 12.07
N GLY A 164 4.02 3.69 11.00
CA GLY A 164 3.69 2.39 10.41
C GLY A 164 3.74 1.25 11.43
N TYR A 165 4.77 1.21 12.28
CA TYR A 165 4.85 0.23 13.36
C TYR A 165 3.62 0.30 14.30
N ALA A 166 3.17 1.50 14.65
CA ALA A 166 1.97 1.68 15.46
C ALA A 166 0.68 1.20 14.76
N GLU A 167 0.56 1.40 13.44
CA GLU A 167 -0.57 0.86 12.64
C GLU A 167 -0.65 -0.67 12.75
N ILE A 168 0.49 -1.37 12.57
CA ILE A 168 0.55 -2.83 12.67
C ILE A 168 0.22 -3.29 14.10
N VAL A 169 0.84 -2.68 15.13
CA VAL A 169 0.55 -3.02 16.53
C VAL A 169 -0.93 -2.80 16.86
N GLY A 170 -1.51 -1.71 16.38
CA GLY A 170 -2.93 -1.39 16.57
C GLY A 170 -3.84 -2.45 15.96
N ALA A 171 -3.62 -2.81 14.70
CA ALA A 171 -4.40 -3.85 14.03
C ALA A 171 -4.20 -5.25 14.65
N LEU A 172 -2.99 -5.60 15.07
CA LEU A 172 -2.73 -6.84 15.82
C LEU A 172 -3.47 -6.86 17.17
N SER A 173 -3.49 -5.73 17.89
CA SER A 173 -4.19 -5.61 19.16
C SER A 173 -5.71 -5.74 18.96
N TYR A 174 -6.23 -5.17 17.88
CA TYR A 174 -7.62 -5.32 17.49
C TYR A 174 -7.96 -6.77 17.13
N LEU A 175 -7.11 -7.45 16.37
CA LEU A 175 -7.24 -8.87 16.06
C LEU A 175 -7.20 -9.74 17.33
N GLN A 176 -6.28 -9.45 18.26
CA GLN A 176 -6.21 -10.12 19.56
C GLN A 176 -7.52 -9.96 20.34
N THR A 177 -8.04 -8.73 20.40
CA THR A 177 -9.32 -8.43 21.08
C THR A 177 -10.47 -9.19 20.45
N LYS A 178 -10.56 -9.23 19.11
CA LYS A 178 -11.59 -9.99 18.39
C LYS A 178 -11.54 -11.49 18.61
N ARG A 179 -10.34 -12.05 18.78
CA ARG A 179 -10.16 -13.49 19.05
C ARG A 179 -10.53 -13.85 20.48
N VAL A 180 -10.35 -12.90 21.41
CA VAL A 180 -10.66 -13.06 22.83
C VAL A 180 -12.14 -12.82 23.12
N ASP A 181 -12.79 -11.85 22.47
CA ASP A 181 -14.23 -11.57 22.59
C ASP A 181 -15.07 -12.73 21.99
N LEU A 182 -15.30 -13.77 22.80
CA LEU A 182 -15.87 -15.05 22.35
C LEU A 182 -17.38 -14.92 22.07
N ASP A 183 -18.06 -14.07 22.82
CA ASP A 183 -19.50 -13.83 22.67
C ASP A 183 -19.84 -12.68 21.69
N LYS A 184 -18.81 -11.93 21.25
CA LYS A 184 -18.88 -10.85 20.26
C LYS A 184 -19.71 -9.65 20.73
N ASN A 185 -19.73 -9.42 22.04
CA ASN A 185 -20.48 -8.30 22.64
C ASN A 185 -19.67 -6.98 22.65
N GLY A 186 -18.37 -7.03 22.31
CA GLY A 186 -17.47 -5.88 22.29
C GLY A 186 -16.86 -5.50 23.65
N VAL A 187 -17.05 -6.31 24.68
CA VAL A 187 -16.56 -6.14 26.05
C VAL A 187 -15.74 -7.38 26.42
N VAL A 188 -14.46 -7.18 26.71
CA VAL A 188 -13.56 -8.28 27.08
C VAL A 188 -13.65 -8.54 28.59
N GLU A 189 -14.08 -9.74 28.96
CA GLU A 189 -14.10 -10.23 30.34
C GLU A 189 -12.82 -10.99 30.71
N GLN A 190 -12.49 -11.08 32.01
CA GLN A 190 -11.28 -11.78 32.45
C GLN A 190 -11.29 -13.27 32.08
N SER A 191 -12.46 -13.91 32.13
CA SER A 191 -12.67 -15.32 31.73
C SER A 191 -12.31 -15.56 30.26
N GLU A 192 -12.52 -14.56 29.40
CA GLU A 192 -12.16 -14.60 27.98
C GLU A 192 -10.66 -14.38 27.79
N VAL A 193 -10.07 -13.44 28.55
CA VAL A 193 -8.62 -13.20 28.54
C VAL A 193 -7.84 -14.46 28.93
N ASP A 194 -8.35 -15.23 29.89
CA ASP A 194 -7.70 -16.44 30.40
C ASP A 194 -7.56 -17.56 29.35
N VAL A 195 -8.35 -17.52 28.27
CA VAL A 195 -8.28 -18.46 27.15
C VAL A 195 -7.64 -17.87 25.89
N ASN A 196 -7.00 -16.70 25.99
CA ASN A 196 -6.33 -16.08 24.87
C ASN A 196 -5.24 -16.98 24.27
N GLU A 197 -5.35 -17.24 22.97
CA GLU A 197 -4.39 -18.05 22.21
C GLU A 197 -3.46 -17.23 21.31
N PHE A 198 -3.64 -15.90 21.24
CA PHE A 198 -2.87 -15.02 20.36
C PHE A 198 -2.07 -13.99 21.16
N PHE A 199 -0.73 -14.02 21.07
CA PHE A 199 0.16 -13.12 21.81
C PHE A 199 1.02 -12.26 20.89
N ILE A 200 1.27 -11.01 21.30
CA ILE A 200 2.06 -10.04 20.53
C ILE A 200 3.36 -9.74 21.28
N TYR A 201 4.50 -9.89 20.61
CA TYR A 201 5.82 -9.71 21.22
C TYR A 201 6.64 -8.66 20.47
N PRO A 202 6.67 -7.41 20.93
CA PRO A 202 7.48 -6.37 20.29
C PRO A 202 8.97 -6.44 20.62
N PHE A 203 9.81 -6.16 19.62
CA PHE A 203 11.26 -6.10 19.74
C PHE A 203 11.78 -4.88 18.99
N THR A 204 12.89 -4.33 19.47
CA THR A 204 13.75 -3.45 18.67
C THR A 204 14.97 -4.22 18.19
N MET A 205 15.37 -4.01 16.95
CA MET A 205 16.53 -4.63 16.34
C MET A 205 17.66 -3.61 16.18
N LYS A 206 18.87 -4.02 16.57
CA LYS A 206 20.13 -3.31 16.33
C LYS A 206 21.19 -4.33 15.95
N ASP A 207 21.85 -4.17 14.81
CA ASP A 207 22.93 -5.05 14.34
C ASP A 207 22.56 -6.55 14.34
N GLY A 208 21.31 -6.87 13.98
CA GLY A 208 20.79 -8.25 13.97
C GLY A 208 20.44 -8.83 15.35
N ILE A 209 20.59 -8.05 16.42
CA ILE A 209 20.22 -8.42 17.79
C ILE A 209 18.91 -7.74 18.18
N CYS A 210 17.98 -8.53 18.71
CA CYS A 210 16.65 -8.11 19.10
C CYS A 210 16.55 -7.97 20.61
N THR A 211 16.05 -6.82 21.06
CA THR A 211 15.76 -6.51 22.46
C THR A 211 14.25 -6.43 22.65
N PRO A 212 13.66 -7.24 23.54
CA PRO A 212 12.25 -7.17 23.91
C PRO A 212 11.84 -5.78 24.37
N GLN A 213 10.68 -5.33 23.91
CA GLN A 213 10.02 -4.12 24.39
C GLN A 213 8.86 -4.48 25.30
N PRO A 214 8.62 -3.74 26.40
CA PRO A 214 7.45 -4.01 27.24
C PRO A 214 6.16 -3.80 26.45
N TYR A 215 5.19 -4.70 26.65
CA TYR A 215 3.89 -4.64 26.01
C TYR A 215 2.79 -4.95 27.02
N ASN A 216 1.92 -3.97 27.26
CA ASN A 216 0.86 -4.05 28.27
C ASN A 216 -0.46 -3.61 27.65
N THR A 217 -1.43 -4.51 27.65
CA THR A 217 -2.83 -4.29 27.26
C THR A 217 -3.74 -4.91 28.33
N ILE A 218 -5.06 -4.79 28.15
CA ILE A 218 -6.03 -5.50 29.00
C ILE A 218 -5.95 -7.03 28.86
N ILE A 219 -5.42 -7.53 27.74
CA ILE A 219 -5.34 -8.96 27.41
C ILE A 219 -3.97 -9.55 27.77
N GLN A 220 -2.90 -8.77 27.62
CA GLN A 220 -1.54 -9.26 27.76
C GLN A 220 -0.67 -8.31 28.57
N ASN A 221 0.07 -8.88 29.53
CA ASN A 221 1.14 -8.19 30.24
C ASN A 221 2.47 -8.92 29.97
N TRP A 222 3.35 -8.29 29.19
CA TRP A 222 4.67 -8.82 28.87
C TRP A 222 5.75 -7.80 29.20
N SER A 223 6.57 -8.15 30.19
CA SER A 223 7.66 -7.31 30.67
C SER A 223 8.95 -8.12 30.79
N ARG A 224 9.50 -8.52 29.65
CA ARG A 224 10.89 -9.01 29.60
C ARG A 224 11.80 -7.84 29.31
N ARG A 225 12.76 -7.61 30.21
CA ARG A 225 13.81 -6.59 30.06
C ARG A 225 15.15 -7.29 30.18
N ASN A 226 16.14 -6.85 29.39
CA ASN A 226 17.55 -7.28 29.44
C ASN A 226 17.87 -8.69 28.87
N GLU A 227 16.92 -9.37 28.23
CA GLU A 227 17.23 -10.56 27.41
C GLU A 227 17.46 -10.09 25.98
N THR A 228 18.58 -10.44 25.35
CA THR A 228 18.77 -10.21 23.91
C THR A 228 18.72 -11.54 23.17
N VAL A 229 18.22 -11.52 21.95
CA VAL A 229 18.12 -12.70 21.10
C VAL A 229 18.54 -12.36 19.68
N ASP A 230 19.12 -13.33 18.97
CA ASP A 230 19.35 -13.22 17.53
C ASP A 230 18.00 -13.06 16.81
N CYS A 231 17.81 -11.92 16.14
CA CYS A 231 16.57 -11.63 15.41
C CYS A 231 16.25 -12.70 14.36
N GLY A 232 17.28 -13.30 13.75
CA GLY A 232 17.16 -14.36 12.76
C GLY A 232 16.60 -15.68 13.29
N LYS A 233 16.39 -15.81 14.61
CA LYS A 233 15.74 -16.96 15.25
C LYS A 233 14.29 -16.70 15.64
N ILE A 234 13.83 -15.45 15.56
CA ILE A 234 12.46 -15.09 15.90
C ILE A 234 11.55 -15.47 14.73
N ALA A 235 10.51 -16.25 15.04
CA ALA A 235 9.45 -16.68 14.13
C ALA A 235 8.26 -17.22 14.96
N PRO A 236 7.00 -17.01 14.52
CA PRO A 236 6.60 -16.12 13.43
C PRO A 236 6.85 -14.63 13.77
N ALA A 237 7.20 -13.84 12.76
CA ALA A 237 7.57 -12.43 13.00
C ALA A 237 7.29 -11.50 11.81
N ILE A 238 6.97 -10.26 12.11
CA ILE A 238 6.96 -9.12 11.18
C ILE A 238 8.25 -8.33 11.41
N PHE A 239 9.03 -8.13 10.36
CA PHE A 239 10.23 -7.29 10.38
C PHE A 239 9.95 -6.00 9.64
N MET A 240 10.18 -4.86 10.30
CA MET A 240 10.22 -3.54 9.68
C MET A 240 11.66 -3.07 9.66
N LYS A 241 12.28 -3.04 8.47
CA LYS A 241 13.70 -2.73 8.31
C LYS A 241 13.90 -1.51 7.43
N TYR A 242 14.82 -0.65 7.86
CA TYR A 242 15.29 0.41 6.99
C TYR A 242 16.14 -0.17 5.87
N SER A 243 15.81 0.12 4.61
CA SER A 243 16.56 -0.37 3.45
C SER A 243 16.43 0.58 2.26
N ASN A 244 17.39 0.50 1.33
CA ASN A 244 17.29 1.15 0.02
C ASN A 244 16.41 0.35 -0.95
N GLU A 245 16.17 -0.93 -0.65
CA GLU A 245 15.21 -1.78 -1.37
C GLU A 245 13.83 -1.61 -0.74
N THR A 246 12.79 -1.58 -1.58
CA THR A 246 11.39 -1.38 -1.17
C THR A 246 10.58 -2.64 -1.44
N GLN A 247 10.23 -3.38 -0.39
CA GLN A 247 9.50 -4.64 -0.52
C GLN A 247 8.65 -5.00 0.70
N LEU A 248 7.48 -5.57 0.41
CA LEU A 248 6.60 -6.20 1.39
C LEU A 248 6.46 -7.67 1.02
N LYS A 249 7.10 -8.58 1.76
CA LYS A 249 7.22 -9.98 1.32
C LYS A 249 7.19 -11.01 2.43
N VAL A 250 6.56 -12.16 2.16
CA VAL A 250 6.53 -13.32 3.06
C VAL A 250 7.68 -14.27 2.72
N TYR A 251 8.50 -14.58 3.73
CA TYR A 251 9.61 -15.53 3.69
C TYR A 251 9.38 -16.63 4.75
N GLY A 252 8.64 -17.66 4.36
CA GLY A 252 8.26 -18.74 5.29
C GLY A 252 7.44 -18.19 6.45
N SER A 253 7.95 -18.32 7.68
CA SER A 253 7.30 -17.81 8.89
C SER A 253 7.65 -16.34 9.20
N ARG A 254 7.96 -15.53 8.20
CA ARG A 254 8.33 -14.12 8.39
C ARG A 254 7.68 -13.24 7.35
N LEU A 255 7.07 -12.15 7.80
CA LEU A 255 6.69 -11.04 6.94
C LEU A 255 7.77 -9.98 7.05
N VAL A 256 8.29 -9.50 5.93
CA VAL A 256 9.37 -8.51 5.90
C VAL A 256 8.91 -7.30 5.10
N LEU A 257 8.97 -6.14 5.77
CA LEU A 257 8.76 -4.79 5.26
C LEU A 257 10.14 -4.15 5.22
N GLU A 258 10.62 -3.79 4.03
CA GLU A 258 11.91 -3.13 3.85
C GLU A 258 11.72 -1.88 2.99
N GLY A 259 12.28 -0.76 3.42
CA GLY A 259 12.20 0.49 2.67
C GLY A 259 12.65 1.69 3.48
N GLY A 260 12.50 2.88 2.89
CA GLY A 260 12.57 4.14 3.63
C GLY A 260 11.33 4.35 4.49
N ASP A 261 11.33 5.37 5.34
CA ASP A 261 10.26 5.62 6.32
C ASP A 261 8.86 5.74 5.69
N GLU A 262 8.74 6.43 4.55
CA GLU A 262 7.45 6.61 3.87
C GLU A 262 6.95 5.31 3.22
N GLN A 263 7.85 4.48 2.66
CA GLN A 263 7.49 3.17 2.14
C GLN A 263 7.10 2.22 3.27
N LEU A 264 7.86 2.18 4.36
CA LEU A 264 7.52 1.38 5.54
C LEU A 264 6.16 1.77 6.13
N HIS A 265 5.80 3.06 6.09
CA HIS A 265 4.47 3.50 6.50
C HIS A 265 3.37 2.94 5.60
N THR A 266 3.58 2.99 4.28
CA THR A 266 2.65 2.44 3.29
C THR A 266 2.50 0.93 3.40
N GLU A 267 3.61 0.21 3.50
CA GLU A 267 3.62 -1.24 3.70
C GLU A 267 2.88 -1.64 4.98
N ALA A 268 3.06 -0.88 6.07
CA ALA A 268 2.35 -1.11 7.32
C ALA A 268 0.83 -0.88 7.21
N ILE A 269 0.41 0.15 6.49
CA ILE A 269 -1.01 0.42 6.22
C ILE A 269 -1.62 -0.72 5.38
N ILE A 270 -0.91 -1.20 4.35
CA ILE A 270 -1.35 -2.35 3.56
C ILE A 270 -1.51 -3.58 4.46
N VAL A 271 -0.51 -3.89 5.29
CA VAL A 271 -0.57 -5.03 6.22
C VAL A 271 -1.74 -4.90 7.20
N ARG A 272 -1.93 -3.71 7.78
CA ARG A 272 -3.07 -3.38 8.65
C ARG A 272 -4.40 -3.71 7.99
N ASP A 273 -4.60 -3.28 6.75
CA ASP A 273 -5.87 -3.45 6.04
C ASP A 273 -6.06 -4.88 5.50
N ILE A 274 -4.99 -5.65 5.32
CA ILE A 274 -5.09 -7.09 5.06
C ILE A 274 -5.57 -7.83 6.31
N ILE A 275 -4.99 -7.54 7.49
CA ILE A 275 -5.28 -8.32 8.70
C ILE A 275 -6.56 -7.89 9.43
N ALA A 276 -6.95 -6.63 9.28
CA ALA A 276 -8.08 -6.05 9.99
C ALA A 276 -8.69 -4.87 9.20
N PRO A 277 -9.24 -5.10 7.99
CA PRO A 277 -9.75 -4.04 7.12
C PRO A 277 -10.83 -3.15 7.77
N GLU A 278 -11.62 -3.71 8.69
CA GLU A 278 -12.64 -2.98 9.44
C GLU A 278 -12.09 -2.13 10.59
N TRP A 279 -10.85 -2.34 11.02
CA TRP A 279 -10.27 -1.68 12.20
C TRP A 279 -10.28 -0.16 12.05
N ILE A 280 -9.78 0.33 10.92
CA ILE A 280 -9.71 1.76 10.65
C ILE A 280 -11.11 2.38 10.57
N ARG A 281 -12.06 1.69 9.91
CA ARG A 281 -13.44 2.16 9.80
C ARG A 281 -14.07 2.30 11.19
N ARG A 282 -13.89 1.30 12.06
CA ARG A 282 -14.42 1.32 13.44
C ARG A 282 -13.85 2.43 14.29
N ILE A 283 -12.54 2.72 14.18
CA ILE A 283 -11.92 3.85 14.89
C ILE A 283 -12.62 5.16 14.54
N TYR A 284 -12.98 5.33 13.27
CA TYR A 284 -13.65 6.52 12.76
C TYR A 284 -15.18 6.46 12.82
N GLY A 285 -15.76 5.42 13.44
CA GLY A 285 -17.22 5.31 13.65
C GLY A 285 -18.00 4.84 12.42
N TYR A 286 -17.34 4.23 11.44
CA TYR A 286 -17.95 3.62 10.27
C TYR A 286 -17.99 2.09 10.42
N ASN A 287 -19.15 1.47 10.19
CA ASN A 287 -19.33 0.01 10.26
C ASN A 287 -19.40 -0.60 8.85
#